data_AF-A0A7R9YEW4-F1
#
_entry.id   AF-A0A7R9YEW4-F1
#
_cell.length_a   1.000
_cell.length_b   1.000
_cell.length_c   1.000
_cell.angle_alpha   90.00
_cell.angle_beta   90.00
_cell.angle_gamma   90.00
#
_symmetry.space_group_name_H-M   'P 1'
#
loop_
_entity.id
_entity.type
_entity.pdbx_description
1 polymer ?
#
loop_
_entity_poly.entity_id
_entity_poly.type
_entity_poly.pdbx_seq_one_letter_code
_entity_poly.pdbx_strand_id
1 'polypeptide(L)'
;ILRALFGGLNRCVPTMKTWKYLEGFLSVRDPNEVVETEPSLLAAEIVFVVIFVALVTHALLCKRRDLQLLFLSSLASGWAIELLAILHPQLNNMWHAQATLMLLEQEEPVWMLCSYAWLLYTPTALVLTAGEMTSAPLFSALLATLLFYPVDIVGAKHLWWTWHNSDPLYEERDRFMPYASPLWIMTFTCALACCIQVVKKFFGVARSFFVMLLQSVCVGVLSNVLMHALMVLLYHAPKSMTAETEAPWGMRDGYRTFKLLCLAAASLELLIWGIKGRLSWSFPRLVQGEPVVL
;
A
#
# COMPACT_ATOMS: atom_id res chain seq x y z
N ILE A 1 -17.95 -20.05 19.67
CA ILE A 1 -17.18 -20.27 18.41
C ILE A 1 -15.74 -19.78 18.56
N LEU A 2 -15.47 -18.52 18.95
CA LEU A 2 -14.10 -18.04 19.19
C LEU A 2 -13.37 -18.75 20.35
N ARG A 3 -14.04 -19.10 21.47
CA ARG A 3 -13.44 -19.95 22.52
C ARG A 3 -13.09 -21.38 22.07
N ALA A 4 -13.77 -21.90 21.04
CA ALA A 4 -13.50 -23.23 20.50
C ALA A 4 -12.31 -23.24 19.52
N LEU A 5 -12.02 -22.10 18.89
CA LEU A 5 -10.85 -21.94 18.00
C LEU A 5 -9.54 -21.77 18.78
N PHE A 6 -9.57 -21.21 19.99
CA PHE A 6 -8.36 -20.95 20.79
C PHE A 6 -8.14 -21.93 21.96
N GLY A 7 -9.12 -22.76 22.32
CA GLY A 7 -9.00 -23.69 23.45
C GLY A 7 -8.10 -24.92 23.22
N GLY A 8 -7.69 -25.19 21.98
CA GLY A 8 -6.93 -26.39 21.60
C GLY A 8 -5.40 -26.23 21.54
N LEU A 9 -4.86 -25.01 21.61
CA LEU A 9 -3.44 -24.74 21.38
C LEU A 9 -2.51 -25.05 22.57
N ASN A 10 -3.05 -25.49 23.71
CA ASN A 10 -2.27 -25.76 24.93
C ASN A 10 -1.45 -27.07 24.94
N ARG A 11 -1.38 -27.84 23.85
CA ARG A 11 -0.68 -29.15 23.85
C ARG A 11 0.62 -29.24 23.05
N CYS A 12 1.05 -28.17 22.40
CA CYS A 12 2.39 -28.08 21.80
C CYS A 12 3.06 -26.80 22.27
N VAL A 13 3.35 -26.70 23.56
CA VAL A 13 3.98 -25.53 24.18
C VAL A 13 5.46 -25.52 23.82
N PRO A 14 5.95 -24.56 23.02
CA PRO A 14 7.38 -24.37 22.82
C PRO A 14 7.99 -23.88 24.14
N THR A 15 9.21 -24.34 24.44
CA THR A 15 9.94 -24.06 25.67
C THR A 15 10.03 -22.56 26.00
N MET A 16 9.89 -22.19 27.28
CA MET A 16 9.85 -20.81 27.86
C MET A 16 10.78 -19.73 27.26
N LYS A 17 11.85 -20.07 26.53
CA LYS A 17 12.70 -19.12 25.81
C LYS A 17 12.02 -18.47 24.60
N THR A 18 11.08 -19.15 23.93
CA THR A 18 10.39 -18.60 22.74
C THR A 18 9.38 -17.51 23.10
N TRP A 19 8.77 -17.58 24.28
CA TRP A 19 7.82 -16.58 24.76
C TRP A 19 8.45 -15.20 24.95
N LYS A 20 9.69 -15.14 25.45
CA LYS A 20 10.41 -13.87 25.64
C LYS A 20 10.69 -13.11 24.34
N TYR A 21 10.81 -13.81 23.21
CA TYR A 21 10.96 -13.20 21.89
C TYR A 21 9.60 -12.84 21.26
N LEU A 22 8.52 -13.53 21.64
CA LEU A 22 7.16 -13.23 21.18
C LEU A 22 6.55 -12.02 21.91
N GLU A 23 6.90 -11.80 23.19
CA GLU A 23 6.42 -10.67 24.00
C GLU A 23 6.77 -9.30 23.38
N GLY A 24 7.94 -9.18 22.74
CA GLY A 24 8.31 -7.98 21.98
C GLY A 24 7.76 -7.96 20.54
N PHE A 25 7.32 -9.12 20.02
CA PHE A 25 6.90 -9.21 18.62
C PHE A 25 5.42 -8.90 18.42
N LEU A 26 4.54 -9.32 19.34
CA LEU A 26 3.10 -9.10 19.27
C LEU A 26 2.55 -8.69 20.63
N SER A 27 1.95 -7.50 20.68
CA SER A 27 1.21 -6.98 21.82
C SER A 27 -0.30 -6.98 21.51
N VAL A 28 -1.10 -7.33 22.51
CA VAL A 28 -2.57 -7.40 22.41
C VAL A 28 -3.17 -6.53 23.49
N ARG A 29 -3.96 -5.53 23.09
CA ARG A 29 -4.71 -4.63 23.96
C ARG A 29 -6.18 -5.07 24.03
N ASP A 30 -6.85 -4.82 25.15
CA ASP A 30 -8.28 -5.14 25.28
C ASP A 30 -9.09 -4.28 24.30
N PRO A 31 -9.87 -4.87 23.36
CA PRO A 31 -10.69 -4.09 22.44
C PRO A 31 -11.66 -3.13 23.13
N ASN A 32 -12.15 -3.45 24.33
CA ASN A 32 -13.05 -2.57 25.08
C ASN A 32 -12.35 -1.26 25.47
N GLU A 33 -11.07 -1.36 25.85
CA GLU A 33 -10.24 -0.19 26.15
C GLU A 33 -10.04 0.69 24.91
N VAL A 34 -9.81 0.05 23.75
CA VAL A 34 -9.67 0.76 22.47
C VAL A 34 -10.98 1.43 22.07
N VAL A 35 -12.15 0.80 22.28
CA VAL A 35 -13.46 1.44 22.04
C VAL A 35 -13.64 2.68 22.91
N GLU A 36 -13.25 2.61 24.18
CA GLU A 36 -13.42 3.71 25.13
C GLU A 36 -12.51 4.90 24.81
N THR A 37 -11.26 4.64 24.38
CA THR A 37 -10.29 5.70 24.11
C THR A 37 -10.29 6.17 22.65
N GLU A 38 -10.34 5.25 21.69
CA GLU A 38 -10.11 5.47 20.27
C GLU A 38 -11.12 4.69 19.38
N PRO A 39 -12.44 4.93 19.50
CA PRO A 39 -13.46 4.13 18.82
C PRO A 39 -13.34 4.16 17.29
N SER A 40 -12.87 5.28 16.74
CA SER A 40 -12.65 5.42 15.30
C SER A 40 -11.48 4.57 14.79
N LEU A 41 -10.45 4.37 15.61
CA LEU A 41 -9.32 3.51 15.28
C LEU A 41 -9.78 2.06 15.20
N LEU A 42 -10.53 1.57 16.20
CA LEU A 42 -11.05 0.20 16.15
C LEU A 42 -11.95 -0.04 14.94
N ALA A 43 -12.78 0.95 14.57
CA ALA A 43 -13.57 0.86 13.35
C ALA A 43 -12.67 0.72 12.10
N ALA A 44 -11.57 1.48 12.03
CA ALA A 44 -10.58 1.34 10.97
C ALA A 44 -9.92 -0.05 10.97
N GLU A 45 -9.54 -0.59 12.13
CA GLU A 45 -8.96 -1.93 12.27
C GLU A 45 -9.88 -2.98 11.63
N ILE A 46 -11.17 -2.97 12.00
CA ILE A 46 -12.16 -3.91 11.49
C ILE A 46 -12.32 -3.77 9.98
N VAL A 47 -12.46 -2.52 9.48
CA VAL A 47 -12.63 -2.26 8.04
C VAL A 47 -11.44 -2.76 7.24
N PHE A 48 -10.21 -2.44 7.66
CA PHE A 48 -9.01 -2.85 6.92
C PHE A 48 -8.77 -4.35 6.99
N VAL A 49 -9.09 -5.02 8.10
CA VAL A 49 -9.05 -6.49 8.19
C VAL A 49 -10.09 -7.13 7.26
N VAL A 50 -11.32 -6.61 7.21
CA VAL A 50 -12.36 -7.13 6.30
C VAL A 50 -11.96 -6.94 4.83
N ILE A 51 -11.45 -5.75 4.47
CA ILE A 51 -10.94 -5.49 3.13
C ILE A 51 -9.79 -6.45 2.82
N PHE A 52 -8.85 -6.63 3.74
CA PHE A 52 -7.72 -7.55 3.55
C PHE A 52 -8.19 -8.98 3.28
N VAL A 53 -9.14 -9.50 4.05
CA VAL A 53 -9.72 -10.85 3.82
C VAL A 53 -10.37 -10.93 2.42
N ALA A 54 -11.10 -9.88 2.01
CA ALA A 54 -11.69 -9.83 0.67
C ALA A 54 -10.61 -9.83 -0.44
N LEU A 55 -9.50 -9.10 -0.25
CA LEU A 55 -8.40 -9.04 -1.20
C LEU A 55 -7.59 -10.34 -1.26
N VAL A 56 -7.33 -10.98 -0.11
CA VAL A 56 -6.74 -12.33 -0.05
C VAL A 56 -7.63 -13.30 -0.82
N THR A 57 -8.94 -13.28 -0.56
CA THR A 57 -9.90 -14.14 -1.26
C THR A 57 -9.88 -13.89 -2.76
N HIS A 58 -9.90 -12.62 -3.18
CA HIS A 58 -9.80 -12.25 -4.59
C HIS A 58 -8.47 -12.73 -5.20
N ALA A 59 -7.33 -12.54 -4.55
CA ALA A 59 -6.03 -12.97 -5.03
C ALA A 59 -5.93 -14.50 -5.14
N LEU A 60 -6.44 -15.25 -4.16
CA LEU A 60 -6.43 -16.72 -4.17
C LEU A 60 -7.37 -17.30 -5.23
N LEU A 61 -8.55 -16.71 -5.40
CA LEU A 61 -9.56 -17.20 -6.35
C LEU A 61 -9.30 -16.70 -7.78
N CYS A 62 -8.55 -15.62 -7.97
CA CYS A 62 -8.25 -15.14 -9.31
C CYS A 62 -7.34 -16.15 -10.04
N LYS A 63 -7.74 -16.56 -11.26
CA LYS A 63 -6.89 -17.39 -12.13
C LYS A 63 -5.76 -16.61 -12.80
N ARG A 64 -5.61 -15.32 -12.45
CA ARG A 64 -4.64 -14.38 -13.01
C ARG A 64 -3.38 -14.35 -12.16
N ARG A 65 -2.33 -15.05 -12.61
CA ARG A 65 -1.03 -15.11 -11.93
C ARG A 65 -0.39 -13.73 -11.74
N ASP A 66 -0.60 -12.81 -12.66
CA ASP A 66 -0.09 -11.45 -12.53
C ASP A 66 -0.73 -10.68 -11.38
N LEU A 67 -2.01 -10.92 -11.10
CA LEU A 67 -2.68 -10.37 -9.92
C LEU A 67 -2.24 -11.06 -8.63
N GLN A 68 -1.97 -12.38 -8.65
CA GLN A 68 -1.40 -13.06 -7.49
C GLN A 68 -0.01 -12.51 -7.15
N LEU A 69 0.85 -12.32 -8.16
CA LEU A 69 2.16 -11.69 -8.00
C LEU A 69 1.99 -10.28 -7.43
N LEU A 70 1.11 -9.45 -8.00
CA LEU A 70 0.86 -8.09 -7.52
C LEU A 70 0.41 -8.07 -6.05
N PHE A 71 -0.47 -8.98 -5.63
CA PHE A 71 -0.94 -9.06 -4.24
C PHE A 71 0.22 -9.37 -3.28
N LEU A 72 1.00 -10.40 -3.59
CA LEU A 72 2.17 -10.78 -2.78
C LEU A 72 3.22 -9.66 -2.77
N SER A 73 3.46 -9.01 -3.91
CA SER A 73 4.38 -7.89 -4.00
C SER A 73 3.90 -6.68 -3.20
N SER A 74 2.59 -6.41 -3.17
CA SER A 74 2.02 -5.31 -2.37
C SER A 74 2.29 -5.52 -0.88
N LEU A 75 2.12 -6.74 -0.39
CA LEU A 75 2.48 -7.10 0.98
C LEU A 75 3.98 -6.99 1.22
N ALA A 76 4.81 -7.57 0.35
CA ALA A 76 6.26 -7.51 0.48
C ALA A 76 6.78 -6.05 0.45
N SER A 77 6.22 -5.20 -0.40
CA SER A 77 6.50 -3.76 -0.48
C SER A 77 6.16 -3.06 0.83
N GLY A 78 4.94 -3.25 1.34
CA GLY A 78 4.47 -2.63 2.58
C GLY A 78 5.29 -3.05 3.80
N TRP A 79 5.53 -4.35 3.96
CA TRP A 79 6.38 -4.84 5.04
C TRP A 79 7.82 -4.34 4.93
N ALA A 80 8.37 -4.24 3.71
CA ALA A 80 9.72 -3.72 3.54
C ALA A 80 9.84 -2.25 3.95
N ILE A 81 8.84 -1.40 3.66
CA ILE A 81 8.92 0.02 4.05
C ILE A 81 8.79 0.21 5.56
N GLU A 82 7.87 -0.49 6.23
CA GLU A 82 7.71 -0.36 7.68
C GLU A 82 8.94 -0.89 8.42
N LEU A 83 9.50 -2.02 7.99
CA LEU A 83 10.77 -2.50 8.54
C LEU A 83 11.91 -1.50 8.33
N LEU A 84 11.98 -0.84 7.18
CA LEU A 84 12.98 0.21 6.94
C LEU A 84 12.75 1.43 7.83
N ALA A 85 11.49 1.84 8.04
CA ALA A 85 11.13 2.96 8.90
C ALA A 85 11.55 2.68 10.35
N ILE A 86 11.22 1.50 10.89
CA ILE A 86 11.56 1.09 12.26
C ILE A 86 13.08 0.95 12.44
N LEU A 87 13.76 0.31 11.49
CA LEU A 87 15.20 0.03 11.60
C LEU A 87 16.07 1.27 11.38
N HIS A 88 15.56 2.31 10.72
CA HIS A 88 16.33 3.50 10.38
C HIS A 88 15.72 4.76 11.01
N PRO A 89 16.33 5.31 12.08
CA PRO A 89 15.75 6.43 12.84
C PRO A 89 15.43 7.69 12.01
N GLN A 90 16.12 7.92 10.89
CA GLN A 90 15.83 9.05 10.00
C GLN A 90 14.58 8.85 9.13
N LEU A 91 14.13 7.60 8.97
CA LEU A 91 12.92 7.22 8.25
C LEU A 91 11.74 7.02 9.21
N ASN A 92 11.99 6.85 10.51
CA ASN A 92 10.95 6.80 11.54
C ASN A 92 10.40 8.20 11.83
N ASN A 93 9.52 8.68 10.94
CA ASN A 93 8.97 10.03 11.01
C ASN A 93 7.43 10.05 11.05
N MET A 94 6.82 8.89 11.24
CA MET A 94 5.39 8.66 11.42
C MET A 94 5.16 7.73 12.61
N TRP A 95 4.19 8.05 13.47
CA TRP A 95 3.81 7.20 14.60
C TRP A 95 2.35 6.81 14.53
N HIS A 96 2.07 5.58 14.95
CA HIS A 96 0.74 5.03 15.01
C HIS A 96 0.10 5.15 16.39
N ALA A 97 -1.22 5.35 16.41
CA ALA A 97 -1.99 5.12 17.61
C ALA A 97 -1.97 3.64 17.98
N GLN A 98 -2.06 3.37 19.29
CA GLN A 98 -1.97 2.04 19.86
C GLN A 98 -3.27 1.25 19.62
N ALA A 99 -3.22 0.40 18.60
CA ALA A 99 -4.32 -0.44 18.14
C ALA A 99 -4.51 -1.69 19.01
N THR A 100 -5.53 -2.50 18.70
CA THR A 100 -5.81 -3.76 19.40
C THR A 100 -4.66 -4.76 19.25
N LEU A 101 -4.09 -4.84 18.05
CA LEU A 101 -2.96 -5.72 17.74
C LEU A 101 -1.79 -4.88 17.23
N MET A 102 -0.70 -4.91 17.99
CA MET A 102 0.53 -4.19 17.67
C MET A 102 1.70 -5.17 17.49
N LEU A 103 2.59 -4.87 16.55
CA LEU A 103 3.78 -5.63 16.23
C LEU A 103 5.04 -4.83 16.58
N LEU A 104 6.18 -5.52 16.62
CA LEU A 104 7.53 -4.92 16.68
C LEU A 104 7.64 -3.87 17.79
N GLU A 105 7.50 -4.31 19.04
CA GLU A 105 7.62 -3.48 20.24
C GLU A 105 6.61 -2.31 20.31
N GLN A 106 5.42 -2.52 19.72
CA GLN A 106 4.32 -1.53 19.70
C GLN A 106 4.52 -0.36 18.73
N GLU A 107 5.41 -0.51 17.76
CA GLU A 107 5.60 0.46 16.69
C GLU A 107 4.53 0.31 15.59
N GLU A 108 4.15 -0.93 15.25
CA GLU A 108 3.36 -1.19 14.05
C GLU A 108 2.00 -1.86 14.30
N PRO A 109 0.87 -1.21 14.01
CA PRO A 109 -0.43 -1.85 14.13
C PRO A 109 -0.67 -2.84 12.99
N VAL A 110 -1.18 -4.04 13.31
CA VAL A 110 -1.42 -5.12 12.33
C VAL A 110 -2.32 -4.65 11.18
N TRP A 111 -3.31 -3.81 11.46
CA TRP A 111 -4.24 -3.33 10.44
C TRP A 111 -3.55 -2.46 9.38
N MET A 112 -2.44 -1.77 9.71
CA MET A 112 -1.69 -0.97 8.74
C MET A 112 -1.00 -1.88 7.71
N LEU A 113 -0.42 -2.99 8.16
CA LEU A 113 0.15 -4.01 7.28
C LEU A 113 -0.90 -4.65 6.37
N CYS A 114 -2.12 -4.86 6.88
CA CYS A 114 -3.26 -5.27 6.07
C CYS A 114 -3.66 -4.20 5.03
N SER A 115 -3.56 -2.92 5.39
CA SER A 115 -3.93 -1.80 4.53
C SER A 115 -3.05 -1.70 3.28
N TYR A 116 -1.77 -2.11 3.33
CA TYR A 116 -0.89 -2.10 2.14
C TYR A 116 -1.40 -2.96 1.00
N ALA A 117 -2.07 -4.08 1.30
CA ALA A 117 -2.78 -4.81 0.28
C ALA A 117 -3.81 -3.88 -0.39
N TRP A 118 -4.68 -3.24 0.38
CA TRP A 118 -5.66 -2.33 -0.20
C TRP A 118 -5.05 -1.17 -0.98
N LEU A 119 -4.08 -0.47 -0.38
CA LEU A 119 -3.44 0.73 -0.91
C LEU A 119 -2.72 0.49 -2.24
N LEU A 120 -2.02 -0.63 -2.38
CA LEU A 120 -1.17 -0.89 -3.54
C LEU A 120 -1.82 -1.87 -4.53
N TYR A 121 -2.45 -2.94 -4.04
CA TYR A 121 -3.05 -3.96 -4.87
C TYR A 121 -4.31 -3.45 -5.56
N THR A 122 -5.25 -2.86 -4.82
CA THR A 122 -6.57 -2.47 -5.36
C THR A 122 -6.47 -1.53 -6.56
N PRO A 123 -5.79 -0.37 -6.47
CA PRO A 123 -5.73 0.54 -7.62
C PRO A 123 -5.02 -0.09 -8.81
N THR A 124 -3.93 -0.83 -8.58
CA THR A 124 -3.17 -1.46 -9.65
C THR A 124 -3.94 -2.62 -10.30
N ALA A 125 -4.64 -3.42 -9.51
CA ALA A 125 -5.46 -4.52 -10.01
C ALA A 125 -6.65 -4.00 -10.84
N LEU A 126 -7.29 -2.91 -10.43
CA LEU A 126 -8.36 -2.26 -11.21
C LEU A 126 -7.85 -1.81 -12.58
N VAL A 127 -6.67 -1.20 -12.63
CA VAL A 127 -6.05 -0.77 -13.90
C VAL A 127 -5.68 -1.98 -14.76
N LEU A 128 -5.04 -3.01 -14.19
CA LEU A 128 -4.62 -4.21 -14.93
C LEU A 128 -5.78 -5.11 -15.38
N THR A 129 -6.96 -4.96 -14.77
CA THR A 129 -8.18 -5.66 -15.17
C THR A 129 -8.99 -4.89 -16.19
N ALA A 130 -8.87 -3.56 -16.23
CA ALA A 130 -9.46 -2.73 -17.28
C ALA A 130 -8.84 -2.99 -18.67
N GLY A 131 -7.56 -3.34 -18.73
CA GLY A 131 -6.89 -3.74 -19.97
C GLY A 131 -5.38 -3.48 -19.95
N GLU A 132 -4.73 -3.72 -21.08
CA GLU A 132 -3.30 -3.39 -21.25
C GLU A 132 -3.15 -1.90 -21.58
N MET A 133 -2.62 -1.14 -20.63
CA MET A 133 -2.35 0.29 -20.75
C MET A 133 -0.84 0.53 -20.62
N THR A 134 -0.28 1.34 -21.51
CA THR A 134 1.15 1.73 -21.38
C THR A 134 1.32 2.62 -20.16
N SER A 135 0.35 3.51 -19.92
CA SER A 135 0.29 4.41 -18.75
C SER A 135 -0.23 3.75 -17.47
N ALA A 136 -0.39 2.42 -17.41
CA ALA A 136 -0.94 1.76 -16.23
C ALA A 136 -0.27 2.12 -14.89
N PRO A 137 1.06 2.37 -14.79
CA PRO A 137 1.66 2.75 -13.51
C PRO A 137 1.19 4.13 -13.01
N LEU A 138 1.10 5.09 -13.94
CA LEU A 138 0.62 6.45 -13.65
C LEU A 138 -0.88 6.46 -13.33
N PHE A 139 -1.68 5.65 -14.04
CA PHE A 139 -3.10 5.50 -13.74
C PHE A 139 -3.32 4.86 -12.37
N SER A 140 -2.51 3.85 -12.03
CA SER A 140 -2.57 3.19 -10.71
C SER A 140 -2.23 4.17 -9.59
N ALA A 141 -1.21 5.01 -9.78
CA ALA A 141 -0.84 6.06 -8.83
C ALA A 141 -1.95 7.09 -8.61
N LEU A 142 -2.59 7.55 -9.68
CA LEU A 142 -3.72 8.47 -9.59
C LEU A 142 -4.88 7.83 -8.81
N LEU A 143 -5.23 6.59 -9.13
CA LEU A 143 -6.32 5.87 -8.46
C LEU A 143 -6.00 5.59 -6.99
N ALA A 144 -4.76 5.21 -6.66
CA ALA A 144 -4.32 5.01 -5.29
C ALA A 144 -4.52 6.27 -4.44
N THR A 145 -4.17 7.42 -4.99
CA THR A 145 -4.35 8.71 -4.31
C THR A 145 -5.82 9.02 -4.08
N LEU A 146 -6.67 8.81 -5.10
CA LEU A 146 -8.11 9.06 -4.97
C LEU A 146 -8.74 8.18 -3.89
N LEU A 147 -8.27 6.94 -3.75
CA LEU A 147 -8.73 6.00 -2.73
C LEU A 147 -8.17 6.33 -1.33
N PHE A 148 -6.88 6.66 -1.25
CA PHE A 148 -6.18 6.87 0.02
C PHE A 148 -6.45 8.24 0.62
N TYR A 149 -6.52 9.29 -0.18
CA TYR A 149 -6.60 10.67 0.29
C TYR A 149 -7.74 10.94 1.30
N PRO A 150 -8.97 10.40 1.14
CA PRO A 150 -10.01 10.51 2.19
C PRO A 150 -9.63 9.80 3.49
N VAL A 151 -9.05 8.61 3.39
CA VAL A 151 -8.59 7.83 4.55
C VAL A 151 -7.48 8.60 5.26
N ASP A 152 -6.56 9.20 4.52
CA ASP A 152 -5.42 9.93 5.08
C ASP A 152 -5.85 11.18 5.84
N ILE A 153 -6.84 11.92 5.33
CA ILE A 153 -7.44 13.05 6.06
C ILE A 153 -8.16 12.58 7.33
N VAL A 154 -8.92 11.50 7.26
CA VAL A 154 -9.66 10.96 8.41
C VAL A 154 -8.69 10.42 9.45
N GLY A 155 -7.69 9.65 9.03
CA GLY A 155 -6.66 9.08 9.90
C GLY A 155 -5.85 10.15 10.61
N ALA A 156 -5.40 11.18 9.88
CA ALA A 156 -4.72 12.33 10.48
C ALA A 156 -5.62 13.10 11.46
N LYS A 157 -6.90 13.32 11.11
CA LYS A 157 -7.85 14.04 11.96
C LYS A 157 -8.17 13.28 13.26
N HIS A 158 -8.27 11.96 13.18
CA HIS A 158 -8.57 11.07 14.30
C HIS A 158 -7.33 10.46 14.94
N LEU A 159 -6.13 10.96 14.60
CA LEU A 159 -4.84 10.54 15.17
C LEU A 159 -4.56 9.04 15.05
N TRP A 160 -5.08 8.37 14.02
CA TRP A 160 -4.69 6.97 13.72
C TRP A 160 -3.19 6.88 13.43
N TRP A 161 -2.64 7.95 12.87
CA TRP A 161 -1.22 8.21 12.77
C TRP A 161 -0.93 9.72 12.84
N THR A 162 0.32 10.05 13.16
CA THR A 162 0.83 11.42 13.21
C THR A 162 2.24 11.47 12.62
N TRP A 163 2.70 12.66 12.23
CA TRP A 163 4.02 12.86 11.62
C TRP A 163 4.90 13.80 12.46
N HIS A 164 6.22 13.63 12.36
CA HIS A 164 7.19 14.51 13.02
C HIS A 164 7.09 15.95 12.50
N ASN A 165 6.67 16.89 13.34
CA ASN A 165 6.49 18.30 12.91
C ASN A 165 7.80 19.04 12.63
N SER A 166 8.95 18.48 12.98
CA SER A 166 10.26 19.07 12.65
C SER A 166 10.86 18.59 11.33
N ASP A 167 10.21 17.67 10.62
CA ASP A 167 10.69 17.22 9.32
C ASP A 167 10.18 18.19 8.22
N PRO A 168 11.07 18.83 7.45
CA PRO A 168 10.69 19.73 6.36
C PRO A 168 9.81 19.08 5.28
N LEU A 169 9.77 17.75 5.23
CA LEU A 169 8.89 16.98 4.35
C LEU A 169 7.40 17.24 4.69
N TYR A 170 7.09 17.52 5.96
CA TYR A 170 5.71 17.59 6.49
C TYR A 170 5.21 19.00 6.82
N GLU A 171 6.00 20.03 6.53
CA GLU A 171 5.64 21.43 6.76
C GLU A 171 4.40 21.84 5.95
N GLU A 172 4.34 21.46 4.68
CA GLU A 172 3.24 21.82 3.80
C GLU A 172 2.09 20.81 3.91
N ARG A 173 0.93 21.30 4.35
CA ARG A 173 -0.26 20.48 4.60
C ARG A 173 -1.47 20.92 3.77
N ASP A 174 -2.31 19.95 3.47
CA ASP A 174 -3.69 20.13 3.06
C ASP A 174 -4.59 19.72 4.22
N ARG A 175 -5.16 20.72 4.91
CA ARG A 175 -5.83 20.52 6.21
C ARG A 175 -4.87 19.88 7.22
N PHE A 176 -5.13 18.66 7.67
CA PHE A 176 -4.31 17.96 8.68
C PHE A 176 -3.19 17.10 8.06
N MET A 177 -3.29 16.82 6.78
CA MET A 177 -2.47 15.83 6.09
C MET A 177 -1.31 16.51 5.34
N PRO A 178 -0.06 16.09 5.52
CA PRO A 178 1.07 16.64 4.77
C PRO A 178 1.01 16.20 3.30
N TYR A 179 1.41 17.09 2.38
CA TYR A 179 1.48 16.75 0.94
C TYR A 179 2.45 15.61 0.63
N ALA A 180 3.40 15.33 1.53
CA ALA A 180 4.30 14.20 1.42
C ALA A 180 3.58 12.85 1.41
N SER A 181 2.49 12.71 2.19
CA SER A 181 1.76 11.45 2.32
C SER A 181 1.05 11.01 1.02
N PRO A 182 0.21 11.85 0.37
CA PRO A 182 -0.38 11.47 -0.91
C PRO A 182 0.68 11.34 -2.01
N LEU A 183 1.76 12.12 -1.98
CA LEU A 183 2.86 11.95 -2.94
C LEU A 183 3.59 10.61 -2.75
N TRP A 184 3.80 10.21 -1.50
CA TRP A 184 4.37 8.91 -1.16
C TRP A 184 3.52 7.78 -1.72
N ILE A 185 2.19 7.75 -1.49
CA ILE A 185 1.36 6.66 -2.03
C ILE A 185 1.30 6.66 -3.56
N MET A 186 1.32 7.85 -4.18
CA MET A 186 1.39 7.98 -5.64
C MET A 186 2.65 7.33 -6.20
N THR A 187 3.81 7.76 -5.69
CA THR A 187 5.10 7.28 -6.17
C THR A 187 5.28 5.81 -5.84
N PHE A 188 4.77 5.33 -4.71
CA PHE A 188 4.87 3.94 -4.30
C PHE A 188 4.06 3.02 -5.20
N THR A 189 2.79 3.38 -5.45
CA THR A 189 1.94 2.60 -6.35
C THR A 189 2.47 2.65 -7.78
N CYS A 190 2.95 3.81 -8.24
CA CYS A 190 3.59 3.94 -9.56
C CYS A 190 4.80 3.00 -9.67
N ALA A 191 5.68 3.02 -8.67
CA ALA A 191 6.88 2.21 -8.65
C ALA A 191 6.56 0.71 -8.65
N LEU A 192 5.63 0.27 -7.81
CA LEU A 192 5.18 -1.11 -7.79
C LEU A 192 4.61 -1.56 -9.13
N ALA A 193 3.70 -0.76 -9.71
CA ALA A 193 3.10 -1.06 -11.00
C ALA A 193 4.13 -1.12 -12.14
N CYS A 194 5.12 -0.22 -12.14
CA CYS A 194 6.26 -0.26 -13.05
C CYS A 194 7.05 -1.57 -12.90
N CYS A 195 7.44 -1.95 -11.68
CA CYS A 195 8.18 -3.18 -11.43
C CYS A 195 7.39 -4.42 -11.87
N ILE A 196 6.09 -4.48 -11.60
CA ILE A 196 5.22 -5.56 -12.06
C ILE A 196 5.19 -5.65 -13.59
N GLN A 197 5.09 -4.53 -14.30
CA GLN A 197 5.14 -4.54 -15.77
C GLN A 197 6.50 -5.00 -16.31
N VAL A 198 7.60 -4.56 -15.70
CA VAL A 198 8.95 -5.01 -16.07
C VAL A 198 9.06 -6.52 -15.88
N VAL A 199 8.62 -7.06 -14.74
CA VAL A 199 8.61 -8.51 -14.49
C VAL A 199 7.77 -9.24 -15.52
N LYS A 200 6.53 -8.79 -15.76
CA LYS A 200 5.63 -9.40 -16.76
C LYS A 200 6.24 -9.42 -18.16
N LYS A 201 6.87 -8.31 -18.58
CA LYS A 201 7.39 -8.12 -19.94
C LYS A 201 8.69 -8.89 -20.19
N PHE A 202 9.61 -8.88 -19.23
CA PHE A 202 10.97 -9.39 -19.45
C PHE A 202 11.24 -10.76 -18.82
N PHE A 203 10.54 -11.10 -17.73
CA PHE A 203 10.81 -12.32 -16.97
C PHE A 203 9.63 -13.30 -16.98
N GLY A 204 8.43 -12.81 -17.29
CA GLY A 204 7.19 -13.56 -17.11
C GLY A 204 6.86 -13.78 -15.64
N VAL A 205 5.59 -14.10 -15.37
CA VAL A 205 5.13 -14.44 -14.02
C VAL A 205 5.38 -15.93 -13.77
N ALA A 206 6.07 -16.24 -12.68
CA ALA A 206 6.41 -17.61 -12.35
C ALA A 206 5.16 -18.48 -12.11
N ARG A 207 5.22 -19.74 -12.58
CA ARG A 207 4.16 -20.74 -12.35
C ARG A 207 4.26 -21.41 -10.98
N SER A 208 5.49 -21.61 -10.50
CA SER A 208 5.75 -22.16 -9.18
C SER A 208 5.47 -21.10 -8.12
N PHE A 209 4.69 -21.45 -7.10
CA PHE A 209 4.37 -20.54 -6.01
C PHE A 209 5.64 -20.02 -5.31
N PHE A 210 6.62 -20.89 -5.07
CA PHE A 210 7.87 -20.50 -4.40
C PHE A 210 8.66 -19.47 -5.22
N VAL A 211 8.77 -19.67 -6.53
CA VAL A 211 9.47 -18.72 -7.41
C VAL A 211 8.69 -17.41 -7.50
N MET A 212 7.34 -17.47 -7.52
CA MET A 212 6.49 -16.26 -7.47
C MET A 212 6.67 -15.49 -6.16
N LEU A 213 6.82 -16.19 -5.03
CA LEU A 213 7.11 -15.56 -3.74
C LEU A 213 8.47 -14.84 -3.74
N LEU A 214 9.50 -15.46 -4.31
CA LEU A 214 10.81 -14.81 -4.49
C LEU A 214 10.69 -13.59 -5.43
N GLN A 215 9.99 -13.73 -6.56
CA GLN A 215 9.71 -12.61 -7.46
C GLN A 215 8.99 -11.47 -6.72
N SER A 216 8.00 -11.78 -5.85
CA SER A 216 7.28 -10.75 -5.11
C SER A 216 8.14 -10.01 -4.11
N VAL A 217 9.07 -10.70 -3.44
CA VAL A 217 10.03 -10.05 -2.54
C VAL A 217 10.97 -9.13 -3.31
N CYS A 218 11.52 -9.60 -4.45
CA CYS A 218 12.37 -8.77 -5.30
C CYS A 218 11.62 -7.53 -5.82
N VAL A 219 10.40 -7.71 -6.32
CA VAL A 219 9.54 -6.60 -6.76
C VAL A 219 9.25 -5.65 -5.59
N GLY A 220 8.98 -6.20 -4.40
CA GLY A 220 8.68 -5.44 -3.20
C GLY A 220 9.81 -4.49 -2.84
N VAL A 221 11.04 -5.02 -2.74
CA VAL A 221 12.24 -4.24 -2.43
C VAL A 221 12.55 -3.24 -3.56
N LEU A 222 12.52 -3.66 -4.82
CA LEU A 222 12.82 -2.77 -5.95
C LEU A 222 11.82 -1.62 -6.08
N SER A 223 10.55 -1.88 -5.79
CA SER A 223 9.51 -0.84 -5.81
C SER A 223 9.77 0.25 -4.76
N ASN A 224 10.29 -0.12 -3.59
CA ASN A 224 10.69 0.83 -2.56
C ASN A 224 11.87 1.69 -3.03
N VAL A 225 12.90 1.10 -3.64
CA VAL A 225 14.04 1.86 -4.19
C VAL A 225 13.57 2.84 -5.26
N LEU A 226 12.72 2.39 -6.19
CA LEU A 226 12.18 3.22 -7.25
C LEU A 226 11.25 4.33 -6.71
N MET A 227 10.44 4.04 -5.70
CA MET A 227 9.63 5.05 -5.01
C MET A 227 10.50 6.17 -4.44
N HIS A 228 11.60 5.82 -3.74
CA HIS A 228 12.50 6.83 -3.17
C HIS A 228 13.17 7.65 -4.27
N ALA A 229 13.58 7.02 -5.37
CA ALA A 229 14.12 7.73 -6.53
C ALA A 229 13.10 8.73 -7.11
N LEU A 230 11.82 8.35 -7.22
CA LEU A 230 10.76 9.26 -7.65
C LEU A 230 10.56 10.42 -6.67
N MET A 231 10.55 10.16 -5.36
CA MET A 231 10.47 11.21 -4.34
C MET A 231 11.65 12.20 -4.42
N VAL A 232 12.86 11.70 -4.64
CA VAL A 232 14.06 12.54 -4.85
C VAL A 232 13.91 13.42 -6.09
N LEU A 233 13.44 12.86 -7.21
CA LEU A 233 13.26 13.61 -8.45
C LEU A 233 12.14 14.64 -8.38
N LEU A 234 11.07 14.35 -7.64
CA LEU A 234 9.89 15.21 -7.56
C LEU A 234 9.96 16.28 -6.47
N TYR A 235 10.82 16.09 -5.46
CA TYR A 235 10.95 17.01 -4.34
C TYR A 235 12.38 17.45 -4.10
N HIS A 236 13.30 16.54 -3.76
CA HIS A 236 14.64 16.93 -3.31
C HIS A 236 15.46 17.64 -4.38
N ALA A 237 15.45 17.15 -5.62
CA ALA A 237 16.19 17.78 -6.72
C ALA A 237 15.65 19.19 -7.04
N PRO A 238 14.35 19.40 -7.30
CA PRO A 238 13.82 20.74 -7.53
C PRO A 238 13.98 21.68 -6.33
N LYS A 239 13.78 21.19 -5.09
CA LYS A 239 13.99 21.99 -3.87
C LYS A 239 15.43 22.48 -3.77
N SER A 240 16.41 21.62 -4.05
CA SER A 240 17.82 22.02 -4.04
C SER A 240 18.15 23.09 -5.10
N MET A 241 17.53 23.00 -6.29
CA MET A 241 17.74 23.96 -7.38
C MET A 241 17.08 25.32 -7.15
N THR A 242 16.08 25.39 -6.28
CA THR A 242 15.26 26.60 -6.04
C THR A 242 15.45 27.18 -4.65
N ALA A 243 16.41 26.66 -3.88
CA ALA A 243 16.61 27.00 -2.47
C ALA A 243 16.83 28.50 -2.21
N GLU A 244 17.43 29.22 -3.17
CA GLU A 244 17.73 30.65 -3.07
C GLU A 244 16.65 31.54 -3.71
N THR A 245 15.57 30.95 -4.25
CA THR A 245 14.51 31.70 -4.92
C THR A 245 13.48 32.26 -3.92
N GLU A 246 12.76 33.32 -4.32
CA GLU A 246 11.69 33.91 -3.51
C GLU A 246 10.51 32.94 -3.25
N ALA A 247 10.35 31.92 -4.10
CA ALA A 247 9.31 30.90 -4.01
C ALA A 247 9.94 29.50 -4.21
N PRO A 248 10.60 28.95 -3.17
CA PRO A 248 11.28 27.67 -3.27
C PRO A 248 10.29 26.53 -3.51
N TRP A 249 10.73 25.51 -4.26
CA TRP A 249 9.92 24.35 -4.58
C TRP A 249 9.51 23.58 -3.32
N GLY A 250 8.20 23.45 -3.15
CA GLY A 250 7.58 22.79 -2.02
C GLY A 250 7.19 21.34 -2.28
N MET A 251 6.75 20.67 -1.22
CA MET A 251 6.18 19.32 -1.34
C MET A 251 4.85 19.33 -2.12
N ARG A 252 4.08 20.40 -1.97
CA ARG A 252 2.87 20.69 -2.74
C ARG A 252 3.15 20.73 -4.24
N ASP A 253 4.28 21.27 -4.66
CA ASP A 253 4.64 21.41 -6.08
C ASP A 253 5.04 20.05 -6.67
N GLY A 254 5.82 19.25 -5.94
CA GLY A 254 6.09 17.86 -6.29
C GLY A 254 4.81 17.04 -6.46
N TYR A 255 3.89 17.14 -5.49
CA TYR A 255 2.58 16.49 -5.55
C TYR A 255 1.74 16.92 -6.74
N ARG A 256 1.59 18.24 -6.96
CA ARG A 256 0.81 18.78 -8.08
C ARG A 256 1.39 18.36 -9.42
N THR A 257 2.71 18.44 -9.57
CA THR A 257 3.41 18.06 -10.80
C THR A 257 3.18 16.59 -11.12
N PHE A 258 3.40 15.71 -10.15
CA PHE A 258 3.22 14.27 -10.38
C PHE A 258 1.76 13.91 -10.65
N LYS A 259 0.82 14.53 -9.94
CA LYS A 259 -0.62 14.38 -10.21
C LYS A 259 -1.01 14.81 -11.61
N LEU A 260 -0.50 15.96 -12.09
CA LEU A 260 -0.75 16.45 -13.45
C LEU A 260 -0.17 15.50 -14.50
N LEU A 261 1.04 14.98 -14.28
CA LEU A 261 1.64 13.97 -15.16
C LEU A 261 0.78 12.71 -15.23
N CYS A 262 0.27 12.24 -14.07
CA CYS A 262 -0.60 11.08 -14.03
C CYS A 262 -1.93 11.33 -14.77
N LEU A 263 -2.55 12.50 -14.56
CA LEU A 263 -3.77 12.91 -15.25
C LEU A 263 -3.57 13.02 -16.77
N ALA A 264 -2.48 13.62 -17.22
CA ALA A 264 -2.17 13.76 -18.63
C ALA A 264 -1.97 12.40 -19.30
N ALA A 265 -1.20 11.50 -18.67
CA ALA A 265 -0.96 10.16 -19.19
C ALA A 265 -2.25 9.32 -19.24
N ALA A 266 -3.06 9.37 -18.18
CA ALA A 266 -4.35 8.69 -18.12
C ALA A 266 -5.31 9.20 -19.21
N SER A 267 -5.39 10.52 -19.38
CA SER A 267 -6.26 11.15 -20.39
C SER A 267 -5.84 10.77 -21.81
N LEU A 268 -4.53 10.76 -22.08
CA LEU A 268 -4.00 10.37 -23.38
C LEU A 268 -4.29 8.90 -23.71
N GLU A 269 -4.14 8.00 -22.74
CA GLU A 269 -4.42 6.58 -22.96
C GLU A 269 -5.92 6.33 -23.21
N LEU A 270 -6.80 6.97 -22.43
CA LEU A 270 -8.24 6.89 -22.63
C LEU A 270 -8.66 7.43 -24.00
N LEU A 271 -8.03 8.52 -24.45
CA LEU A 271 -8.23 9.06 -25.79
C LEU A 271 -7.80 8.05 -26.87
N ILE A 272 -6.62 7.44 -26.73
CA ILE A 272 -6.12 6.41 -27.65
C ILE A 272 -7.07 5.21 -27.68
N TRP A 273 -7.58 4.77 -26.52
CA TRP A 273 -8.56 3.69 -26.44
C TRP A 273 -9.88 4.05 -27.12
N GLY A 274 -10.35 5.28 -26.96
CA GLY A 274 -11.53 5.79 -27.66
C GLY A 274 -11.37 5.78 -29.17
N ILE A 275 -10.25 6.31 -29.67
CA ILE A 275 -9.93 6.31 -31.11
C ILE A 275 -9.86 4.89 -31.67
N LYS A 276 -9.29 3.94 -30.90
CA LYS A 276 -9.17 2.52 -31.32
C LYS A 276 -10.48 1.72 -31.16
N GLY A 277 -11.58 2.34 -30.71
CA GLY A 277 -12.83 1.64 -30.43
C GLY A 277 -12.71 0.60 -29.29
N ARG A 278 -11.68 0.71 -28.46
CA ARG A 278 -11.42 -0.20 -27.31
C ARG A 278 -12.15 0.21 -26.05
N LEU A 279 -12.82 1.38 -26.05
CA LEU A 279 -13.77 1.81 -25.02
C LEU A 279 -15.09 1.01 -25.09
N SER A 280 -15.03 -0.30 -25.32
CA SER A 280 -16.17 -1.17 -25.01
C SER A 280 -16.06 -1.48 -23.52
N TRP A 281 -16.90 -0.86 -22.69
CA TRP A 281 -17.11 -1.26 -21.29
C TRP A 281 -17.75 -2.65 -21.26
N SER A 282 -17.00 -3.67 -21.63
CA SER A 282 -17.33 -5.04 -21.25
C SER A 282 -16.86 -5.16 -19.81
N PHE A 283 -17.81 -5.14 -18.87
CA PHE A 283 -17.56 -5.57 -17.50
C PHE A 283 -16.70 -6.84 -17.56
N PRO A 284 -15.60 -6.94 -16.78
CA PRO A 284 -14.79 -8.14 -16.79
C PRO A 284 -15.73 -9.32 -16.51
N ARG A 285 -15.70 -10.33 -17.39
CA ARG A 285 -16.44 -11.59 -17.23
C ARG A 285 -15.88 -12.32 -16.01
N LEU A 286 -16.23 -11.86 -14.81
CA LEU A 286 -15.75 -12.40 -13.55
C LEU A 286 -16.41 -13.74 -13.21
N VAL A 287 -17.48 -14.13 -13.92
CA VAL A 287 -18.17 -15.40 -13.73
C VAL A 287 -18.73 -15.90 -15.07
N GLN A 288 -17.87 -16.45 -15.94
CA GLN A 288 -18.31 -17.49 -16.86
C GLN A 288 -17.63 -18.77 -16.40
N GLY A 289 -18.36 -19.53 -15.56
CA GLY A 289 -18.00 -20.88 -15.21
C GLY A 289 -17.92 -21.71 -16.47
N GLU A 290 -16.73 -22.24 -16.76
CA GLU A 290 -16.66 -23.46 -17.56
C GLU A 290 -17.43 -24.54 -16.77
N PRO A 291 -18.30 -25.33 -17.44
CA PRO A 291 -18.99 -26.40 -16.77
C PRO A 291 -17.94 -27.36 -16.23
N VAL A 292 -17.98 -27.60 -14.91
CA VAL A 292 -17.28 -28.72 -14.29
C VAL A 292 -17.91 -29.98 -14.88
N VAL A 293 -17.23 -30.60 -15.84
CA VAL A 293 -17.50 -31.98 -16.22
C VAL A 293 -17.00 -32.83 -15.05
N LEU A 294 -17.95 -33.38 -14.29
CA LEU A 294 -17.72 -34.42 -13.29
C LEU A 294 -17.19 -35.69 -13.97
#